data_AF-A0A7C4ZYI2-F1
#
_entry.id   AF-A0A7C4ZYI2-F1
#
_cell.length_a   1.000
_cell.length_b   1.000
_cell.length_c   1.000
_cell.angle_alpha   90.00
_cell.angle_beta   90.00
_cell.angle_gamma   90.00
#
_symmetry.space_group_name_H-M   'P 1'
#
loop_
_entity.id
_entity.type
_entity.pdbx_description
1 polymer ?
#
loop_
_entity_poly.entity_id
_entity_poly.type
_entity_poly.pdbx_seq_one_letter_code
_entity_poly.pdbx_strand_id
1 'polypeptide(L)'
;MPNNNVFRGSDATLVLAVDDNSTVEGQLADGLITEYELSSVVGRLQQVTVKVENDVRPYHEIGKRFASELRPGNIYVSGTAARAHINGALIRLLLGEGATGPSDSLAQPTFNMVINILNPALPGNSSKVVLFGVKFDSWVFNLPEDDFIMESVSFKAIRIGSEETSG
;
A
#
# COMPACT_ATOMS: atom_id res chain seq x y z
N MET A 1 15.10 -5.82 21.08
CA MET A 1 14.03 -6.46 20.30
C MET A 1 13.90 -5.68 19.00
N PRO A 2 14.17 -6.27 17.82
CA PRO A 2 14.16 -5.50 16.57
C PRO A 2 12.71 -5.32 16.09
N ASN A 3 12.27 -4.05 16.07
CA ASN A 3 11.19 -3.47 15.27
C ASN A 3 9.94 -4.35 14.98
N ASN A 4 9.08 -4.54 16.00
CA ASN A 4 7.86 -5.36 15.92
C ASN A 4 6.74 -4.79 15.02
N ASN A 5 6.93 -3.59 14.46
CA ASN A 5 5.92 -2.88 13.67
C ASN A 5 6.32 -2.72 12.19
N VAL A 6 7.45 -3.31 11.77
CA VAL A 6 7.93 -3.24 10.39
C VAL A 6 7.86 -4.61 9.76
N PHE A 7 6.84 -4.82 8.93
CA PHE A 7 6.70 -6.02 8.11
C PHE A 7 7.49 -5.84 6.83
N ARG A 8 8.38 -6.80 6.53
CA ARG A 8 9.16 -6.85 5.28
C ARG A 8 8.74 -8.10 4.51
N GLY A 9 8.10 -7.91 3.37
CA GLY A 9 7.84 -8.98 2.39
C GLY A 9 8.81 -8.86 1.22
N SER A 10 9.34 -9.98 0.73
CA SER A 10 10.21 -9.96 -0.46
C SER A 10 9.42 -9.54 -1.70
N ASP A 11 8.18 -9.99 -1.82
CA ASP A 11 7.31 -9.81 -2.98
C ASP A 11 5.87 -9.54 -2.56
N ALA A 12 5.22 -8.61 -3.27
CA ALA A 12 3.81 -8.30 -3.11
C ALA A 12 3.11 -8.18 -4.46
N THR A 13 1.83 -8.51 -4.50
CA THR A 13 0.96 -8.29 -5.66
C THR A 13 0.01 -7.13 -5.40
N LEU A 14 -0.10 -6.25 -6.38
CA LEU A 14 -1.03 -5.12 -6.38
C LEU A 14 -2.27 -5.52 -7.16
N VAL A 15 -3.43 -5.39 -6.53
CA VAL A 15 -4.74 -5.76 -7.08
C VAL A 15 -5.62 -4.52 -7.07
N LEU A 16 -6.35 -4.26 -8.16
CA LEU A 16 -7.33 -3.19 -8.18
C LEU A 16 -8.51 -3.51 -7.26
N ALA A 17 -8.95 -2.52 -6.47
CA ALA A 17 -10.12 -2.68 -5.61
C ALA A 17 -11.40 -2.45 -6.42
N VAL A 18 -11.76 -3.44 -7.25
CA VAL A 18 -12.94 -3.38 -8.15
C VAL A 18 -14.27 -3.62 -7.40
N ASP A 19 -14.19 -4.13 -6.17
CA ASP A 19 -15.36 -4.61 -5.42
C ASP A 19 -16.34 -3.52 -4.96
N ASP A 20 -16.07 -2.25 -5.26
CA ASP A 20 -16.94 -1.13 -4.89
C ASP A 20 -17.30 -0.23 -6.09
N ASN A 21 -17.99 -0.82 -7.07
CA ASN A 21 -18.58 -0.12 -8.24
C ASN A 21 -19.57 1.01 -7.86
N SER A 22 -19.92 1.14 -6.58
CA SER A 22 -20.75 2.24 -6.07
C SER A 22 -19.95 3.53 -5.84
N THR A 23 -18.61 3.44 -5.80
CA THR A 23 -17.70 4.57 -5.62
C THR A 23 -17.11 5.03 -6.94
N VAL A 24 -16.80 6.34 -7.02
CA VAL A 24 -16.11 6.93 -8.18
C VAL A 24 -14.75 6.26 -8.43
N GLU A 25 -14.07 5.85 -7.37
CA GLU A 25 -12.76 5.19 -7.45
C GLU A 25 -12.85 3.76 -8.03
N GLY A 26 -13.92 3.03 -7.71
CA GLY A 26 -14.21 1.71 -8.30
C GLY A 26 -14.55 1.79 -9.78
N GLN A 27 -15.33 2.79 -10.19
CA GLN A 27 -15.64 3.04 -11.61
C GLN A 27 -14.40 3.40 -12.44
N LEU A 28 -13.48 4.18 -11.86
CA LEU A 28 -12.20 4.49 -12.50
C LEU A 28 -11.30 3.24 -12.61
N ALA A 29 -11.30 2.38 -11.59
CA ALA A 29 -10.59 1.10 -11.64
C ALA A 29 -11.12 0.19 -12.74
N ASP A 30 -12.45 0.04 -12.87
CA ASP A 30 -13.10 -0.79 -13.90
C ASP A 30 -12.85 -0.26 -15.32
N GLY A 31 -12.87 1.07 -15.49
CA GLY A 31 -12.52 1.73 -16.76
C GLY A 31 -11.08 1.43 -17.19
N LEU A 32 -10.12 1.45 -16.26
CA LEU A 32 -8.72 1.18 -16.55
C LEU A 32 -8.44 -0.31 -16.82
N ILE A 33 -9.18 -1.21 -16.18
CA ILE A 33 -9.13 -2.65 -16.49
C ILE A 33 -9.60 -2.90 -17.92
N THR A 34 -10.72 -2.30 -18.29
CA THR A 34 -11.31 -2.46 -19.63
C THR A 34 -10.42 -1.86 -20.72
N GLU A 35 -9.85 -0.68 -20.49
CA GLU A 35 -9.05 0.03 -21.50
C GLU A 35 -7.70 -0.64 -21.80
N TYR A 36 -7.06 -1.25 -20.80
CA TYR A 36 -5.73 -1.84 -20.92
C TYR A 36 -5.74 -3.38 -20.89
N GLU A 37 -6.92 -4.00 -20.94
CA GLU A 37 -7.12 -5.45 -20.79
C GLU A 37 -6.36 -6.03 -19.58
N LEU A 38 -6.31 -5.27 -18.49
CA LEU A 38 -5.51 -5.66 -17.32
C LEU A 38 -6.17 -6.83 -16.61
N SER A 39 -5.37 -7.79 -16.18
CA SER A 39 -5.79 -8.70 -15.11
C SER A 39 -6.07 -7.89 -13.84
N SER A 40 -6.93 -8.39 -12.95
CA SER A 40 -7.18 -7.76 -11.64
C SER A 40 -5.88 -7.50 -10.86
N VAL A 41 -4.83 -8.29 -11.13
CA VAL A 41 -3.44 -8.02 -10.72
C VAL A 41 -2.78 -7.05 -11.69
N VAL A 42 -2.56 -5.82 -11.23
CA VAL A 42 -1.98 -4.73 -12.03
C VAL A 42 -0.46 -4.58 -11.88
N GLY A 43 0.12 -5.22 -10.87
CA GLY A 43 1.57 -5.13 -10.67
C GLY A 43 2.12 -6.09 -9.62
N ARG A 44 3.43 -6.32 -9.73
CA ARG A 44 4.25 -6.93 -8.67
C ARG A 44 5.17 -5.87 -8.11
N LEU A 45 5.26 -5.83 -6.78
CA LEU A 45 6.11 -4.95 -6.00
C LEU A 45 7.16 -5.78 -5.26
N GLN A 46 8.34 -5.21 -5.09
CA GLN A 46 9.46 -5.80 -4.39
C GLN A 46 9.90 -4.90 -3.25
N GLN A 47 10.65 -5.47 -2.29
CA GLN A 47 11.22 -4.72 -1.17
C GLN A 47 10.17 -3.90 -0.40
N VAL A 48 8.99 -4.48 -0.21
CA VAL A 48 7.88 -3.78 0.45
C VAL A 48 8.16 -3.64 1.93
N THR A 49 8.13 -2.40 2.41
CA THR A 49 8.25 -2.05 3.82
C THR A 49 6.94 -1.42 4.27
N VAL A 50 6.28 -2.04 5.23
CA VAL A 50 5.05 -1.50 5.84
C VAL A 50 5.36 -1.03 7.25
N LYS A 51 4.90 0.17 7.58
CA LYS A 51 4.96 0.79 8.91
C LYS A 51 3.54 1.03 9.42
N VAL A 52 3.25 0.46 10.58
CA VAL A 52 2.04 0.76 11.35
C VAL A 52 2.41 1.62 12.55
N GLU A 53 1.84 2.82 12.61
CA GLU A 53 2.05 3.76 13.71
C GLU A 53 0.73 3.97 14.46
N ASN A 54 0.78 3.88 15.79
CA ASN A 54 -0.37 4.14 16.66
C ASN A 54 -0.06 5.41 17.48
N ASP A 55 -0.88 6.44 17.31
CA ASP A 55 -0.77 7.70 18.07
C ASP A 55 -1.27 7.47 19.50
N VAL A 56 -0.38 7.01 20.37
CA VAL A 56 -0.69 6.78 21.79
C VAL A 56 -0.35 8.02 22.60
N ARG A 57 -1.34 8.59 23.30
CA ARG A 57 -1.17 9.83 24.06
C ARG A 57 -1.28 9.59 25.57
N PRO A 58 -0.38 10.14 26.39
CA PRO A 58 -0.44 9.99 27.84
C PRO A 58 -1.48 10.94 28.45
N TYR A 59 -2.38 10.39 29.25
CA TYR A 59 -3.29 11.15 30.08
C TYR A 59 -2.69 11.36 31.48
N HIS A 60 -2.72 12.60 31.95
CA HIS A 60 -2.22 12.98 33.27
C HIS A 60 -3.37 13.54 34.11
N GLU A 61 -3.62 12.92 35.26
CA GLU A 61 -4.49 13.49 36.28
C GLU A 61 -3.81 14.72 36.93
N ILE A 62 -4.63 15.70 37.30
CA ILE A 62 -4.16 16.92 37.95
C ILE A 62 -3.38 16.56 39.22
N GLY A 63 -2.14 17.06 39.33
CA GLY A 63 -1.26 16.84 40.48
C GLY A 63 -0.36 15.60 40.39
N LYS A 64 -0.50 14.73 39.37
CA LYS A 64 0.41 13.60 39.14
C LYS A 64 1.46 13.93 38.09
N ARG A 65 2.70 13.50 38.32
CA ARG A 65 3.82 13.66 37.38
C ARG A 65 3.94 12.52 36.39
N PHE A 66 3.42 11.34 36.72
CA PHE A 66 3.33 10.20 35.81
C PHE A 66 1.96 10.15 35.14
N ALA A 67 1.94 9.67 33.89
CA ALA A 67 0.70 9.39 33.18
C ALA A 67 -0.10 8.32 33.94
N SER A 68 -1.39 8.57 34.16
CA SER A 68 -2.27 7.60 34.80
C SER A 68 -2.82 6.58 33.81
N GLU A 69 -2.91 6.94 32.53
CA GLU A 69 -3.42 6.09 31.45
C GLU A 69 -2.79 6.46 30.11
N LEU A 70 -2.70 5.48 29.19
CA LEU A 70 -2.37 5.71 27.78
C LEU A 70 -3.66 5.61 26.96
N ARG A 71 -4.00 6.69 26.24
CA ARG A 71 -5.17 6.71 25.38
C ARG A 71 -4.79 6.34 23.94
N PRO A 72 -5.50 5.39 23.32
CA PRO A 72 -5.30 5.08 21.92
C PRO A 72 -5.84 6.22 21.06
N GLY A 73 -5.05 6.63 20.07
CA GLY A 73 -5.42 7.61 19.06
C GLY A 73 -5.55 6.96 17.68
N ASN A 74 -5.21 7.73 16.65
CA ASN A 74 -5.33 7.27 15.27
C ASN A 74 -4.26 6.23 14.93
N ILE A 75 -4.61 5.30 14.04
CA ILE A 75 -3.69 4.33 13.47
C ILE A 75 -3.36 4.79 12.05
N TYR A 76 -2.07 4.89 11.76
CA TYR A 76 -1.56 5.26 10.46
C TYR A 76 -0.84 4.06 9.85
N VAL A 77 -1.30 3.63 8.68
CA VAL A 77 -0.66 2.58 7.88
C VAL A 77 -0.01 3.24 6.67
N SER A 78 1.32 3.14 6.59
CA SER A 78 2.11 3.72 5.50
C SER A 78 3.25 2.78 5.11
N GLY A 79 3.84 3.00 3.96
CA GLY A 79 4.95 2.16 3.54
C GLY A 79 5.63 2.64 2.28
N THR A 80 6.67 1.90 1.91
CA THR A 80 7.42 2.10 0.67
C THR A 80 7.56 0.77 -0.05
N ALA A 81 7.59 0.82 -1.37
CA ALA A 81 7.88 -0.33 -2.21
C ALA A 81 8.83 0.06 -3.35
N ALA A 82 9.57 -0.91 -3.84
CA ALA A 82 10.37 -0.79 -5.05
C ALA A 82 9.73 -1.61 -6.17
N ARG A 83 9.80 -1.12 -7.39
CA ARG A 83 9.35 -1.84 -8.57
C ARG A 83 10.33 -1.64 -9.71
N ALA A 84 10.40 -2.64 -10.59
CA ALA A 84 11.22 -2.62 -11.80
C ALA A 84 10.33 -2.78 -13.04
N HIS A 85 9.37 -1.86 -13.26
CA HIS A 85 8.71 -1.70 -14.57
C HIS A 85 7.76 -0.49 -14.57
N ILE A 86 7.93 0.46 -15.49
CA ILE A 86 6.90 1.48 -15.75
C ILE A 86 5.92 0.92 -16.78
N ASN A 87 4.62 0.92 -16.50
CA ASN A 87 3.58 0.68 -17.51
C ASN A 87 2.86 2.01 -17.78
N GLY A 88 2.57 2.37 -19.04
CA GLY A 88 1.81 3.58 -19.38
C GLY A 88 0.42 3.61 -18.74
N ALA A 89 -0.19 2.44 -18.57
CA ALA A 89 -1.42 2.28 -17.79
C ALA A 89 -1.25 2.73 -16.33
N LEU A 90 -0.04 2.64 -15.79
CA LEU A 90 0.28 2.94 -14.40
C LEU A 90 0.36 4.45 -14.14
N ILE A 91 0.85 5.24 -15.08
CA ILE A 91 0.82 6.71 -14.98
C ILE A 91 -0.64 7.20 -14.95
N ARG A 92 -1.52 6.58 -15.74
CA ARG A 92 -2.95 6.87 -15.72
C ARG A 92 -3.65 6.32 -14.47
N LEU A 93 -3.23 5.17 -13.96
CA LEU A 93 -3.64 4.68 -12.64
C LEU A 93 -3.21 5.63 -11.51
N LEU A 94 -2.11 6.37 -11.68
CA LEU A 94 -1.57 7.25 -10.64
C LEU A 94 -2.22 8.64 -10.65
N LEU A 95 -2.34 9.23 -11.83
CA LEU A 95 -2.86 10.59 -12.01
C LEU A 95 -4.36 10.62 -12.32
N GLY A 96 -4.98 9.46 -12.53
CA GLY A 96 -6.37 9.38 -13.00
C GLY A 96 -6.52 10.10 -14.34
N GLU A 97 -7.56 10.91 -14.45
CA GLU A 97 -7.77 11.80 -15.61
C GLU A 97 -6.67 12.86 -15.77
N GLY A 98 -5.90 13.14 -14.71
CA GLY A 98 -4.74 14.02 -14.77
C GLY A 98 -3.62 13.55 -15.71
N ALA A 99 -3.62 12.27 -16.11
CA ALA A 99 -2.65 11.75 -17.08
C ALA A 99 -2.93 12.19 -18.52
N THR A 100 -4.18 12.55 -18.85
CA THR A 100 -4.58 12.94 -20.22
C THR A 100 -4.70 14.46 -20.38
N GLY A 101 -4.72 15.22 -19.28
CA GLY A 101 -4.74 16.68 -19.27
C GLY A 101 -5.08 17.23 -17.88
N PRO A 102 -5.04 18.55 -17.67
CA PRO A 102 -5.51 19.15 -16.42
C PRO A 102 -7.00 18.86 -16.22
N SER A 103 -7.35 18.16 -15.13
CA SER A 103 -8.73 17.84 -14.74
C SER A 103 -9.05 18.46 -13.38
N ASP A 104 -10.29 18.93 -13.22
CA ASP A 104 -10.83 19.47 -11.96
C ASP A 104 -11.09 18.35 -10.93
N SER A 105 -11.14 17.08 -11.36
CA SER A 105 -11.37 15.91 -10.52
C SER A 105 -10.22 14.91 -10.64
N LEU A 106 -9.31 14.94 -9.68
CA LEU A 106 -8.16 14.02 -9.59
C LEU A 106 -8.47 12.85 -8.66
N ALA A 107 -9.59 12.16 -8.90
CA ALA A 107 -9.90 10.93 -8.18
C ALA A 107 -8.86 9.86 -8.54
N GLN A 108 -8.14 9.37 -7.52
CA GLN A 108 -7.15 8.31 -7.66
C GLN A 108 -7.81 6.95 -7.40
N PRO A 109 -7.60 5.94 -8.25
CA PRO A 109 -8.09 4.59 -7.98
C PRO A 109 -7.46 4.03 -6.69
N THR A 110 -8.22 3.17 -6.02
CA THR A 110 -7.78 2.46 -4.81
C THR A 110 -7.33 1.05 -5.13
N PHE A 111 -6.32 0.60 -4.38
CA PHE A 111 -5.72 -0.72 -4.56
C PHE A 111 -5.79 -1.55 -3.29
N ASN A 112 -5.75 -2.86 -3.45
CA ASN A 112 -5.42 -3.80 -2.38
C ASN A 112 -4.02 -4.35 -2.66
N MET A 113 -3.16 -4.39 -1.64
CA MET A 113 -1.82 -4.96 -1.75
C MET A 113 -1.75 -6.25 -0.93
N VAL A 114 -1.36 -7.33 -1.58
CA VAL A 114 -1.19 -8.64 -0.97
C VAL A 114 0.30 -8.92 -0.85
N ILE A 115 0.78 -9.08 0.37
CA ILE A 115 2.18 -9.31 0.71
C ILE A 115 2.30 -10.74 1.24
N ASN A 116 3.20 -11.53 0.65
CA ASN A 116 3.49 -12.86 1.15
C ASN A 116 4.69 -12.80 2.10
N ILE A 117 4.51 -13.28 3.32
CA ILE A 117 5.54 -13.33 4.35
C ILE A 117 5.89 -14.79 4.61
N LEU A 118 7.15 -15.12 4.38
CA LEU A 118 7.71 -16.40 4.78
C LEU A 118 8.05 -16.34 6.27
N ASN A 119 7.60 -17.33 7.05
CA ASN A 119 7.95 -17.40 8.46
C ASN A 119 9.40 -17.90 8.61
N PRO A 120 10.35 -17.08 9.10
CA PRO A 120 11.74 -17.49 9.24
C PRO A 120 11.95 -18.53 10.35
N ALA A 121 11.01 -18.65 11.30
CA ALA A 121 11.08 -19.60 12.41
C ALA A 121 10.47 -20.97 12.06
N LEU A 122 9.59 -21.05 11.06
CA LEU A 122 8.93 -22.28 10.62
C LEU A 122 8.93 -22.35 9.07
N PRO A 123 10.00 -22.89 8.47
CA PRO A 123 10.08 -23.07 7.03
C PRO A 123 8.97 -24.03 6.57
N GLY A 124 7.98 -23.51 5.85
CA GLY A 124 6.79 -24.25 5.40
C GLY A 124 5.47 -23.58 5.75
N ASN A 125 5.48 -22.63 6.69
CA ASN A 125 4.32 -21.81 6.99
C ASN A 125 4.47 -20.42 6.33
N SER A 126 3.45 -20.00 5.59
CA SER A 126 3.40 -18.68 4.95
C SER A 126 2.20 -17.91 5.44
N SER A 127 2.44 -16.67 5.85
CA SER A 127 1.40 -15.74 6.25
C SER A 127 1.19 -14.73 5.12
N LYS A 128 -0.06 -14.41 4.83
CA LYS A 128 -0.42 -13.39 3.85
C LYS A 128 -0.89 -12.15 4.58
N VAL A 129 -0.28 -11.01 4.27
CA VAL A 129 -0.70 -9.70 4.79
C VAL A 129 -1.40 -8.95 3.68
N VAL A 130 -2.59 -8.43 3.95
CA VAL A 130 -3.40 -7.68 3.00
C VAL A 130 -3.56 -6.25 3.49
N LEU A 131 -3.10 -5.30 2.67
CA LEU A 131 -3.38 -3.88 2.84
C LEU A 131 -4.57 -3.52 1.98
N PHE A 132 -5.54 -2.81 2.55
CA PHE A 132 -6.77 -2.44 1.86
C PHE A 132 -6.86 -0.92 1.69
N GLY A 133 -7.40 -0.49 0.55
CA GLY A 133 -7.54 0.93 0.23
C GLY A 133 -6.21 1.66 0.14
N VAL A 134 -5.22 1.00 -0.47
CA VAL A 134 -3.89 1.54 -0.72
C VAL A 134 -4.00 2.66 -1.75
N LYS A 135 -3.39 3.80 -1.42
CA LYS A 135 -3.19 4.95 -2.30
C LYS A 135 -1.70 5.32 -2.30
N PHE A 136 -1.17 5.60 -3.48
CA PHE A 136 0.21 6.02 -3.63
C PHE A 136 0.30 7.54 -3.49
N ASP A 137 1.16 8.01 -2.59
CA ASP A 137 1.34 9.44 -2.29
C ASP A 137 2.66 10.01 -2.83
N SER A 138 3.62 9.15 -3.22
CA SER A 138 4.77 9.59 -4.00
C SER A 138 5.26 8.50 -4.93
N TRP A 139 5.93 8.94 -5.99
CA TRP A 139 6.46 8.10 -7.03
C TRP A 139 7.73 8.72 -7.61
N VAL A 140 8.82 7.98 -7.53
CA VAL A 140 10.15 8.43 -7.95
C VAL A 140 10.63 7.47 -9.03
N PHE A 141 10.82 8.02 -10.22
CA PHE A 141 11.40 7.31 -11.35
C PHE A 141 12.90 7.58 -11.39
N ASN A 142 13.70 6.53 -11.32
CA ASN A 142 15.12 6.60 -11.64
C ASN A 142 15.31 6.10 -13.07
N LEU A 143 15.74 6.98 -13.96
CA LEU A 143 15.90 6.75 -15.40
C LEU A 143 17.41 6.77 -15.78
N PRO A 144 18.19 5.74 -15.39
CA PRO A 144 19.58 5.63 -15.79
C PRO A 144 19.70 5.33 -17.29
N GLU A 145 20.78 5.79 -17.92
CA GLU A 145 21.04 5.61 -19.36
C GLU A 145 21.36 4.14 -19.71
N ASP A 146 22.02 3.42 -18.80
CA ASP A 146 22.58 2.08 -19.03
C ASP A 146 22.06 0.99 -18.07
N ASP A 147 21.00 1.27 -17.29
CA ASP A 147 20.48 0.32 -16.27
C ASP A 147 18.94 0.23 -16.29
N PHE A 148 18.38 -0.71 -15.54
CA PHE A 148 16.94 -0.87 -15.41
C PHE A 148 16.31 0.37 -14.76
N ILE A 149 15.18 0.78 -15.33
CA ILE A 149 14.36 1.84 -14.76
C ILE A 149 13.77 1.33 -13.44
N MET A 150 14.22 1.95 -12.35
CA MET A 150 13.80 1.62 -11.00
C MET A 150 12.80 2.65 -10.51
N GLU A 151 11.79 2.15 -9.82
CA GLU A 151 10.66 2.92 -9.37
C GLU A 151 10.54 2.77 -7.86
N SER A 152 10.56 3.89 -7.15
CA SER A 152 10.36 3.93 -5.70
C SER A 152 9.07 4.64 -5.39
N VAL A 153 8.22 3.98 -4.61
CA VAL A 153 6.85 4.44 -4.37
C VAL A 153 6.59 4.46 -2.89
N SER A 154 5.92 5.49 -2.41
CA SER A 154 5.35 5.51 -1.06
C SER A 154 3.84 5.43 -1.13
N PHE A 155 3.25 4.80 -0.12
CA PHE A 155 1.82 4.58 -0.05
C PHE A 155 1.28 4.74 1.36
N LYS A 156 -0.04 4.95 1.42
CA LYS A 156 -0.85 4.88 2.63
C LYS A 156 -1.99 3.89 2.41
N ALA A 157 -2.42 3.23 3.47
CA ALA A 157 -3.53 2.28 3.42
C ALA A 157 -4.58 2.62 4.48
N ILE A 158 -5.83 2.25 4.21
CA ILE A 158 -6.93 2.43 5.16
C ILE A 158 -6.83 1.43 6.30
N ARG A 159 -6.52 0.17 5.98
CA ARG A 159 -6.39 -0.91 6.96
C ARG A 159 -5.41 -1.98 6.52
N ILE A 160 -4.92 -2.74 7.49
CA ILE A 160 -4.09 -3.92 7.33
C ILE A 160 -4.81 -5.13 7.94
N GLY A 161 -4.70 -6.29 7.31
CA GLY A 161 -5.17 -7.57 7.81
C GLY A 161 -4.17 -8.69 7.51
N SER A 162 -4.31 -9.82 8.20
CA SER A 162 -3.47 -11.01 7.99
C SER A 162 -4.33 -12.25 7.83
N GLU A 163 -3.95 -13.10 6.89
CA GLU A 163 -4.51 -14.43 6.64
C GLU A 163 -3.38 -15.44 6.84
N GLU A 164 -3.51 -16.35 7.80
CA GLU A 164 -2.57 -17.45 7.96
C GLU A 164 -2.95 -18.57 6.98
N THR A 165 -2.00 -19.00 6.16
CA THR A 165 -2.19 -20.21 5.35
C THR A 165 -1.54 -21.36 6.10
N SER A 166 -2.32 -22.02 6.96
CA SER A 166 -1.90 -23.25 7.61
C SER A 166 -1.53 -24.29 6.54
N GLY A 167 -0.31 -24.80 6.59
CA GLY A 167 0.09 -26.01 5.84
C GLY A 167 -0.52 -27.27 6.43
#